data_AF-A0A9D9NS18-F1
#
_entry.id   AF-A0A9D9NS18-F1
#
_cell.length_a   1.000
_cell.length_b   1.000
_cell.length_c   1.000
_cell.angle_alpha   90.00
_cell.angle_beta   90.00
_cell.angle_gamma   90.00
#
_symmetry.space_group_name_H-M   'P 1'
#
loop_
_entity.id
_entity.type
_entity.pdbx_description
1 polymer ?
#
loop_
_entity_poly.entity_id
_entity_poly.type
_entity_poly.pdbx_seq_one_letter_code
_entity_poly.pdbx_strand_id
1 'polypeptide(L)' 'MLKLQTPVDCGKSRIQISYKDRILIIGSCFADNIGGKMSALGFDVCVNPFGTLYNPQSIAGAIRRLR' A
#
# COMPACT_ATOMS: atom_id res chain seq x y z
N MET A 1 17.44 6.07 -29.94
CA MET A 1 16.87 5.19 -28.88
C MET A 1 15.52 5.76 -28.47
N LEU A 2 14.47 4.93 -28.44
CA LEU A 2 13.14 5.36 -28.01
C LEU A 2 13.13 5.49 -26.47
N LYS A 3 12.65 6.62 -25.94
CA LYS A 3 12.35 6.76 -24.51
C LYS A 3 10.92 6.23 -24.27
N LEU A 4 10.81 5.08 -23.60
CA LEU A 4 9.54 4.42 -23.24
C LEU A 4 9.01 4.84 -21.85
N GLN A 5 9.45 5.99 -21.35
CA GLN A 5 9.06 6.50 -20.04
C GLN A 5 8.67 7.97 -20.17
N THR A 6 7.52 8.31 -19.60
CA THR A 6 7.09 9.70 -19.42
C THR A 6 7.50 10.13 -18.01
N PRO A 7 8.49 11.02 -17.84
CA PRO A 7 8.80 11.56 -16.54
C PRO A 7 7.61 12.36 -16.02
N VAL A 8 7.18 12.06 -14.80
CA VAL A 8 6.10 12.78 -14.11
C VAL A 8 6.67 13.35 -12.82
N ASP A 9 6.50 14.65 -12.60
CA ASP A 9 6.78 15.24 -11.30
C ASP A 9 5.60 14.96 -10.36
N CYS A 10 5.84 14.16 -9.33
CA CYS A 10 4.83 13.79 -8.36
C CYS A 10 4.76 14.75 -7.16
N GLY A 11 5.71 15.69 -7.04
CA GLY A 11 5.84 16.55 -5.86
C GLY A 11 5.93 15.78 -4.53
N LYS A 12 5.79 16.49 -3.41
CA LYS A 12 5.62 15.85 -2.09
C LYS A 12 4.14 15.61 -1.82
N SER A 13 3.80 14.40 -1.37
CA SER A 13 2.45 14.10 -0.86
C SER A 13 2.09 15.01 0.31
N ARG A 14 0.82 15.44 0.40
CA ARG A 14 0.32 16.17 1.58
C ARG A 14 0.29 15.28 2.83
N ILE A 15 0.14 13.98 2.63
CA ILE A 15 0.15 12.97 3.68
C ILE A 15 1.55 12.35 3.71
N GLN A 16 2.24 12.54 4.82
CA GLN A 16 3.54 11.94 5.08
C GLN A 16 3.35 10.71 5.96
N ILE A 17 4.26 9.74 5.83
CA ILE A 17 4.32 8.54 6.67
C ILE A 17 5.69 8.48 7.33
N SER A 18 5.74 7.93 8.53
CA SER A 18 6.93 7.82 9.37
C SER A 18 6.93 6.48 10.11
N TYR A 19 8.04 6.15 10.77
CA TYR A 19 8.15 4.93 11.58
C TYR A 19 7.23 4.90 12.81
N LYS A 20 6.57 6.00 13.15
CA LYS A 20 5.59 6.05 14.25
C LYS A 20 4.18 5.69 13.81
N ASP A 21 3.93 5.66 12.50
CA ASP A 21 2.61 5.41 11.95
C ASP A 21 2.34 3.91 11.85
N ARG A 22 1.11 3.51 12.24
CA ARG A 22 0.60 2.16 11.99
C ARG A 22 -0.15 2.16 10.67
N ILE A 23 0.35 1.40 9.71
CA ILE A 23 -0.08 1.50 8.32
C ILE A 23 -0.78 0.20 7.91
N LEU A 24 -2.02 0.32 7.42
CA LEU A 24 -2.70 -0.78 6.75
C LEU A 24 -2.43 -0.69 5.24
N ILE A 25 -1.90 -1.78 4.67
CA ILE A 25 -1.69 -1.91 3.23
C ILE A 25 -2.61 -3.03 2.74
N ILE A 26 -3.63 -2.67 1.95
CA ILE A 26 -4.64 -3.61 1.45
C ILE A 26 -4.81 -3.45 -0.06
N GLY A 27 -4.86 -4.56 -0.78
CA GLY A 27 -4.96 -4.53 -2.23
C GLY A 27 -4.56 -5.86 -2.90
N SER A 28 -4.19 -5.75 -4.18
CA SER A 28 -3.71 -6.87 -5.00
C SER A 28 -2.33 -7.37 -4.54
N CYS A 29 -1.73 -8.31 -5.26
CA CYS A 29 -0.37 -8.78 -4.98
C CYS A 29 0.68 -7.66 -5.01
N PHE A 30 0.36 -6.52 -5.63
CA PHE A 30 1.19 -5.32 -5.54
C PHE A 30 1.27 -4.81 -4.08
N ALA A 31 0.16 -4.80 -3.35
CA ALA A 31 0.10 -4.42 -1.94
C ALA A 31 0.97 -5.36 -1.08
N ASP A 32 0.97 -6.66 -1.36
CA ASP A 32 1.84 -7.63 -0.67
C ASP A 32 3.33 -7.29 -0.87
N ASN A 33 3.74 -7.02 -2.11
CA ASN A 33 5.13 -6.72 -2.42
C ASN A 33 5.60 -5.38 -1.84
N ILE A 34 4.78 -4.34 -1.92
CA ILE A 34 5.12 -3.02 -1.34
C ILE A 34 5.11 -3.10 0.19
N GLY A 35 4.11 -3.75 0.77
CA GLY A 35 4.04 -3.93 2.21
C GLY A 35 5.20 -4.75 2.76
N GLY A 36 5.62 -5.82 2.07
CA GLY A 36 6.82 -6.58 2.42
C GLY A 36 8.09 -5.73 2.41
N LYS A 37 8.27 -4.85 1.41
CA LYS A 37 9.40 -3.91 1.38
C LYS A 37 9.35 -2.91 2.53
N MET A 38 8.18 -2.37 2.86
CA MET A 38 8.02 -1.43 3.96
C MET A 38 8.28 -2.10 5.32
N SER A 39 7.80 -3.33 5.51
CA SER A 39 8.09 -4.14 6.69
C SER A 39 9.59 -4.41 6.82
N ALA A 40 10.26 -4.79 5.73
CA ALA A 40 11.72 -5.00 5.71
C ALA A 40 12.53 -3.72 6.04
N LEU A 41 11.96 -2.54 5.77
CA LEU A 41 12.53 -1.24 6.13
C LEU A 41 12.18 -0.79 7.56
N GLY A 42 11.43 -1.59 8.33
CA GLY A 42 11.12 -1.33 9.74
C GLY A 42 9.87 -0.50 10.00
N PHE A 43 9.01 -0.30 9.00
CA PHE A 43 7.70 0.32 9.22
C PHE A 43 6.74 -0.66 9.90
N ASP A 44 5.87 -0.14 10.77
CA ASP A 44 4.75 -0.91 11.36
C ASP A 44 3.62 -1.02 10.33
N VAL A 45 3.63 -2.11 9.55
CA VAL A 45 2.68 -2.37 8.47
C VAL A 45 1.89 -3.64 8.73
N CYS A 46 0.57 -3.54 8.59
CA CYS A 46 -0.33 -4.69 8.46
C CYS A 46 -0.67 -4.87 6.98
N VAL A 47 -0.21 -5.96 6.38
CA VAL A 47 -0.30 -6.20 4.93
C VAL A 47 -1.36 -7.26 4.66
N ASN A 48 -2.38 -6.90 3.87
CA ASN A 48 -3.44 -7.79 3.40
C ASN A 48 -3.94 -8.78 4.48
N PRO A 49 -4.52 -8.28 5.60
CA PRO A 49 -4.91 -9.13 6.73
C PRO A 49 -5.96 -10.20 6.41
N PHE A 50 -6.66 -10.06 5.28
CA PHE A 50 -7.64 -11.03 4.77
C PHE A 50 -7.21 -11.68 3.45
N GLY A 51 -5.91 -11.62 3.14
CA GLY A 51 -5.36 -12.03 1.85
C GLY A 51 -5.52 -10.97 0.76
N THR A 52 -5.03 -11.29 -0.43
CA THR A 52 -5.01 -10.42 -1.60
C THR A 52 -6.43 -10.09 -2.09
N LEU A 53 -6.79 -8.81 -2.11
CA LEU A 53 -8.12 -8.32 -2.52
C LEU A 53 -7.99 -7.20 -3.54
N TYR A 54 -8.68 -7.29 -4.67
CA TYR A 54 -8.62 -6.26 -5.73
C TYR A 54 -9.95 -5.54 -5.95
N ASN A 55 -11.07 -6.26 -5.89
CA ASN A 55 -12.36 -5.64 -6.19
C ASN A 55 -12.79 -4.71 -5.02
N PRO A 56 -13.39 -3.53 -5.32
CA PRO A 56 -13.73 -2.55 -4.29
C PRO A 56 -14.69 -3.05 -3.21
N GLN A 57 -15.65 -3.91 -3.57
CA GLN A 57 -16.66 -4.41 -2.62
C GLN A 57 -16.04 -5.31 -1.55
N SER A 58 -15.12 -6.20 -1.94
CA SER A 58 -14.37 -7.04 -1.00
C SER A 58 -13.45 -6.20 -0.10
N ILE A 59 -12.74 -5.21 -0.66
CA ILE A 59 -11.90 -4.29 0.13
C ILE A 59 -12.74 -3.55 1.17
N ALA A 60 -13.89 -3.00 0.77
CA ALA A 60 -14.80 -2.34 1.71
C ALA A 60 -15.32 -3.28 2.80
N GLY A 61 -15.59 -4.54 2.45
CA GLY A 61 -15.98 -5.59 3.40
C GLY A 61 -14.87 -6.00 4.36
N ALA A 62 -13.62 -5.97 3.93
CA ALA A 62 -12.45 -6.21 4.77
C ALA A 62 -12.23 -5.04 5.74
N ILE A 63 -12.26 -3.80 5.26
CA ILE A 63 -12.12 -2.59 6.09
C ILE A 63 -13.20 -2.54 7.17
N ARG A 64 -14.45 -2.89 6.84
CA ARG A 64 -15.55 -2.94 7.81
C ARG A 64 -15.34 -3.95 8.94
N ARG A 65 -14.55 -4.99 8.75
CA ARG A 65 -14.24 -6.02 9.77
C ARG A 65 -13.09 -5.62 10.71
N LEU A 66 -12.34 -4.57 10.37
CA LEU A 66 -11.25 -4.03 11.21
C LEU A 66 -11.72 -2.93 12.16
N ARG A 67 -13.02 -2.60 12.13
CA ARG A 67 -13.66 -1.65 13.05
C ARG A 67 -14.05 -2.32 14.36
#